data_AF-A0A2K9FH90-F1
#
_entry.id   AF-A0A2K9FH90-F1
#
_cell.length_a   1.000
_cell.length_b   1.000
_cell.length_c   1.000
_cell.angle_alpha   90.00
_cell.angle_beta   90.00
_cell.angle_gamma   90.00
#
_symmetry.space_group_name_H-M   'P 1'
#
loop_
_entity.id
_entity.type
_entity.pdbx_description
1 polymer ?
#
loop_
_entity_poly.entity_id
_entity_poly.type
_entity_poly.pdbx_seq_one_letter_code
_entity_poly.pdbx_strand_id
1 'polypeptide(L)' 'MHARATSRVTATDPDGHEHTVHVTGAGARRTLRCESCDWTRAAQFLPWLKAEEHLAEAHEAAAGTGSNDGAPPASGT' A
#
# COMPACT_ATOMS: atom_id res chain seq x y z
N MET A 1 14.01 -4.48 -20.13
CA MET A 1 14.11 -3.84 -18.79
C MET A 1 12.73 -3.84 -18.17
N HIS A 2 12.42 -4.80 -17.29
CA HIS A 2 11.11 -4.84 -16.65
C HIS A 2 11.02 -3.65 -15.69
N ALA A 3 10.06 -2.75 -15.91
CA ALA A 3 9.75 -1.67 -14.99
C ALA A 3 9.50 -2.29 -13.62
N ARG A 4 10.25 -1.85 -12.61
CA ARG A 4 10.06 -2.25 -11.21
C ARG A 4 8.61 -1.93 -10.86
N ALA A 5 7.78 -2.95 -10.68
CA ALA A 5 6.36 -2.77 -10.37
C ALA A 5 6.24 -2.00 -9.04
N THR A 6 5.94 -0.71 -9.15
CA THR A 6 5.62 0.15 -8.02
C THR A 6 4.11 0.25 -8.00
N SER A 7 3.49 -0.41 -7.02
CA SER A 7 2.07 -0.26 -6.73
C SER A 7 1.92 0.78 -5.62
N ARG A 8 0.76 1.41 -5.54
CA ARG A 8 0.43 2.35 -4.46
C ARG A 8 -0.92 2.03 -3.86
N VAL A 9 -1.06 2.26 -2.57
CA VAL A 9 -2.32 2.13 -1.82
C VAL A 9 -2.64 3.50 -1.26
N THR A 10 -3.83 4.00 -1.56
CA THR A 10 -4.30 5.31 -1.12
C THR A 10 -5.46 5.13 -0.15
N ALA A 11 -5.49 5.89 0.93
CA ALA A 11 -6.65 6.01 1.81
C ALA A 11 -6.87 7.47 2.18
N THR A 12 -8.09 7.77 2.62
CA THR A 12 -8.48 9.11 3.04
C THR A 12 -8.80 9.06 4.53
N ASP A 13 -8.21 9.96 5.31
CA ASP A 13 -8.55 10.15 6.71
C ASP A 13 -9.88 10.91 6.88
N PRO A 14 -10.44 10.96 8.10
CA PRO A 14 -11.71 11.64 8.38
C PRO A 14 -11.67 13.15 8.13
N ASP A 15 -10.50 13.78 8.15
CA ASP A 15 -10.31 15.21 7.86
C ASP A 15 -10.24 15.50 6.36
N GLY A 16 -10.17 14.45 5.53
CA GLY A 16 -10.16 14.53 4.08
C GLY A 16 -8.77 14.64 3.46
N HIS A 17 -7.70 14.37 4.21
CA HIS A 17 -6.37 14.28 3.62
C HIS A 17 -6.19 12.92 2.91
N GLU A 18 -5.38 12.91 1.85
CA GLU A 18 -5.03 11.67 1.15
C GLU A 18 -3.69 11.17 1.66
N HIS A 19 -3.65 9.89 1.99
CA HIS A 19 -2.48 9.18 2.45
C HIS A 19 -2.11 8.08 1.47
N THR A 20 -0.89 8.11 0.92
CA THR A 20 -0.40 7.03 0.03
C THR A 20 0.72 6.22 0.68
N VAL A 21 0.61 4.91 0.54
CA VAL A 21 1.70 3.96 0.78
C VAL A 21 2.19 3.41 -0.55
N HIS A 22 3.48 3.65 -0.82
CA HIS A 22 4.19 3.06 -1.95
C HIS A 22 4.65 1.64 -1.62
N VAL A 23 4.25 0.70 -2.46
CA VAL A 23 4.68 -0.68 -2.43
C VAL A 23 5.72 -0.89 -3.53
N THR A 24 6.97 -1.09 -3.13
CA THR A 24 8.09 -1.18 -4.06
C THR A 24 8.90 -2.47 -3.89
N GLY A 25 9.35 -3.06 -4.99
CA GLY A 25 10.12 -4.31 -4.98
C GLY A 25 9.54 -5.37 -5.91
N ALA A 26 10.28 -6.45 -6.12
CA ALA A 26 9.90 -7.56 -6.98
C ALA A 26 10.09 -8.89 -6.24
N GLY A 27 9.24 -9.88 -6.51
CA GLY A 27 9.32 -11.21 -5.91
C GLY A 27 8.74 -11.28 -4.49
N ALA A 28 9.35 -12.10 -3.63
CA ALA A 28 8.81 -12.52 -2.34
C ALA A 28 8.88 -11.46 -1.23
N ARG A 29 9.60 -10.35 -1.42
CA ARG A 29 9.73 -9.27 -0.43
C ARG A 29 9.46 -7.93 -1.10
N ARG A 30 8.51 -7.18 -0.54
CA ARG A 30 8.20 -5.81 -0.94
C ARG A 30 8.48 -4.85 0.21
N THR A 31 8.83 -3.63 -0.13
CA THR A 31 9.04 -2.53 0.81
C THR A 31 7.87 -1.57 0.69
N LEU A 32 7.19 -1.37 1.81
CA LEU A 32 6.12 -0.40 2.02
C LEU A 32 6.76 0.88 2.54
N ARG A 33 6.39 2.02 1.95
CA ARG A 33 6.80 3.33 2.42
C ARG A 33 5.59 4.25 2.39
N CYS A 34 5.23 4.79 3.53
CA CYS A 34 4.21 5.82 3.59
C CYS A 34 4.82 7.16 3.13
N GLU A 35 4.07 7.96 2.39
CA GLU A 35 4.51 9.29 1.97
C GLU A 35 4.16 10.38 2.97
N SER A 36 3.08 10.17 3.73
CA SER A 36 2.59 11.11 4.74
C SER A 36 3.30 10.99 6.08
N CYS A 37 3.85 9.81 6.38
CA CYS A 37 4.78 9.62 7.47
C CYS A 37 6.01 8.86 6.98
N ASP A 38 7.18 9.09 7.56
CA ASP A 38 8.43 8.37 7.18
C ASP A 38 8.43 6.87 7.53
N TRP A 39 7.26 6.29 7.78
CA TRP A 39 7.08 4.88 8.03
C TRP A 39 7.53 4.04 6.83
N THR A 40 8.39 3.07 7.13
CA THR A 40 8.91 2.12 6.14
C THR A 40 8.91 0.72 6.72
N ARG A 41 8.40 -0.25 5.96
CA ARG A 41 8.33 -1.65 6.40
C ARG A 41 8.55 -2.62 5.24
N ALA A 42 9.35 -3.66 5.47
CA ALA A 42 9.45 -4.75 4.52
C ALA A 42 8.40 -5.84 4.84
N ALA A 43 7.61 -6.24 3.84
CA ALA A 43 6.59 -7.26 3.94
C ALA A 43 6.85 -8.39 2.94
N GLN A 44 6.81 -9.63 3.42
CA GLN A 44 6.91 -10.82 2.57
C GLN A 44 5.54 -11.35 2.16
N PHE A 45 4.58 -11.26 3.09
CA PHE A 45 3.21 -11.69 2.89
C PHE A 45 2.28 -10.49 2.98
N LEU A 46 1.27 -10.49 2.12
CA LEU A 46 0.18 -9.52 2.09
C LEU A 46 0.65 -8.06 2.17
N PRO A 47 1.58 -7.61 1.29
CA PRO A 47 2.12 -6.25 1.37
C PRO A 47 1.06 -5.16 1.20
N TRP A 48 -0.02 -5.40 0.44
CA TRP A 48 -1.14 -4.47 0.32
C TRP A 48 -1.97 -4.37 1.61
N LEU A 49 -2.36 -5.51 2.19
CA LEU A 49 -3.06 -5.51 3.48
C LEU A 49 -2.24 -4.80 4.57
N LYS A 50 -0.92 -5.04 4.60
CA LYS A 50 -0.02 -4.36 5.55
C LYS A 50 0.08 -2.85 5.33
N ALA A 51 -0.14 -2.37 4.09
CA ALA A 51 -0.24 -0.95 3.80
C ALA A 51 -1.58 -0.37 4.27
N GLU A 52 -2.68 -1.08 4.04
CA GLU A 52 -4.02 -0.70 4.50
C GLU A 52 -4.10 -0.67 6.04
N GLU A 53 -3.55 -1.68 6.72
CA GLU A 53 -3.45 -1.73 8.19
C GLU A 53 -2.71 -0.48 8.71
N HIS A 54 -1.61 -0.10 8.07
CA HIS A 54 -0.88 1.11 8.47
C HIS A 54 -1.73 2.38 8.30
N LEU A 55 -2.44 2.51 7.19
CA LEU A 55 -3.32 3.66 6.94
C LEU A 55 -4.43 3.74 7.99
N ALA A 56 -5.06 2.61 8.33
CA ALA A 56 -6.09 2.56 9.36
C ALA A 56 -5.55 2.83 10.77
N GLU A 57 -4.41 2.24 11.15
CA GLU A 57 -3.88 2.34 12.52
C GLU A 57 -3.13 3.64 12.80
N ALA A 58 -2.39 4.17 11.83
CA ALA A 58 -1.53 5.35 12.02
C ALA A 58 -2.18 6.67 11.58
N HIS A 59 -3.14 6.60 10.66
CA HIS A 59 -3.77 7.78 10.05
C HIS A 59 -5.29 7.80 10.21
N GLU A 60 -5.89 6.79 10.87
CA GLU A 60 -7.35 6.61 10.93
C GLU A 60 -8.00 6.63 9.53
N ALA A 61 -7.19 6.37 8.50
CA ALA A 61 -7.56 6.47 7.11
C ALA A 61 -8.18 5.15 6.71
N ALA A 62 -9.50 5.12 6.67
CA ALA A 62 -10.23 3.99 6.14
C ALA A 62 -9.99 3.91 4.63
N ALA A 63 -9.83 2.69 4.09
CA ALA A 63 -9.79 2.44 2.65
C ALA A 63 -11.17 2.76 2.04
N GLY A 64 -11.48 4.05 1.89
CA GLY A 64 -12.73 4.53 1.35
C GLY A 64 -12.71 4.43 -0.17
N THR A 65 -13.20 3.33 -0.74
CA THR A 65 -13.66 3.13 -2.14
C THR A 65 -12.84 3.78 -3.28
N GLY A 66 -11.61 4.20 -3.04
CA GLY A 66 -10.73 4.79 -4.03
C GLY A 66 -10.10 3.66 -4.80
N SER A 67 -10.30 3.65 -6.11
CA SER A 67 -9.84 2.62 -7.04
C SER A 67 -8.44 2.14 -6.67
N ASN A 68 -8.35 0.87 -6.25
CA ASN A 68 -7.10 0.14 -6.18
C ASN A 68 -6.62 -0.09 -7.62
N ASP A 69 -6.08 0.94 -8.29
CA ASP A 69 -5.44 0.83 -9.60
C ASP A 69 -4.11 0.06 -9.43
N GLY A 70 -4.25 -1.23 -9.16
CA GLY A 70 -3.17 -2.10 -8.73
C GLY A 70 -3.66 -3.39 -8.07
N ALA A 71 -4.72 -4.01 -8.60
CA ALA A 71 -5.07 -5.38 -8.24
C ALA A 71 -3.84 -6.30 -8.39
N PRO A 72 -3.40 -7.05 -7.37
CA PRO A 72 -2.52 -8.18 -7.61
C PRO A 72 -3.31 -9.20 -8.46
N PRO A 73 -2.72 -9.83 -9.51
CA PRO A 73 -3.39 -10.98 -10.11
C PRO A 73 -3.60 -12.01 -9.00
N ALA A 74 -4.85 -12.46 -8.87
CA ALA A 74 -5.18 -13.58 -8.01
C ALA A 74 -4.15 -14.69 -8.26
N SER A 75 -3.45 -15.11 -7.20
CA SER A 75 -2.78 -16.39 -7.21
C SER A 75 -3.89 -17.45 -7.22
N GLY A 76 -4.34 -17.81 -8.42
CA GLY A 76 -5.21 -18.95 -8.69
C GLY A 76 -4.43 -19.93 -9.56
N THR A 77 -4.31 -21.15 -9.07
CA THR A 77 -3.66 -22.32 -9.69
C THR A 77 -4.13 -22.61 -11.10
#